data_AF-A0A7X1WQ65-F1
#
_entry.id   AF-A0A7X1WQ65-F1
#
_cell.length_a   1.000
_cell.length_b   1.000
_cell.length_c   1.000
_cell.angle_alpha   90.00
_cell.angle_beta   90.00
_cell.angle_gamma   90.00
#
_symmetry.space_group_name_H-M   'P 1'
#
loop_
_entity.id
_entity.type
_entity.pdbx_description
1 polymer ?
#
loop_
_entity_poly.entity_id
_entity_poly.type
_entity_poly.pdbx_seq_one_letter_code
_entity_poly.pdbx_strand_id
1 'polypeptide(L)'
;MASAAEMITAGVVLLAGSLLSGERMTHLPTAAGWGALLYLVFFGSIIAFSAYMYLLKNVRPAAATSYAYVNPAVAVMLGIVFAGESIGFEECLAMAVIISAVVLIGLPQWRKQKTV
;
A
#
# COMPACT_ATOMS: atom_id res chain seq x y z
N MET A 1 -9.05 16.79 -10.18
CA MET A 1 -8.29 16.82 -11.46
C MET A 1 -6.79 16.64 -11.24
N ALA A 2 -6.19 17.23 -10.20
CA ALA A 2 -4.76 17.05 -9.87
C ALA A 2 -4.31 15.58 -9.80
N SER A 3 -5.01 14.72 -9.06
CA SER A 3 -4.58 13.31 -8.88
C SER A 3 -4.60 12.47 -10.16
N ALA A 4 -5.54 12.73 -11.08
CA ALA A 4 -5.55 12.05 -12.37
C ALA A 4 -4.36 12.48 -13.24
N ALA A 5 -4.01 13.78 -13.20
CA ALA A 5 -2.82 14.29 -13.87
C ALA A 5 -1.55 13.69 -13.25
N GLU A 6 -1.44 13.63 -11.92
CA GLU A 6 -0.31 13.00 -11.22
C GLU A 6 -0.12 11.54 -11.64
N MET A 7 -1.20 10.74 -11.69
CA MET A 7 -1.12 9.34 -12.11
C MET A 7 -0.70 9.17 -13.58
N ILE A 8 -1.20 10.02 -14.48
CA ILE A 8 -0.79 10.01 -15.89
C ILE A 8 0.68 10.42 -16.03
N THR A 9 1.09 11.50 -15.36
CA THR A 9 2.48 11.97 -15.38
C THR A 9 3.43 10.91 -14.82
N ALA A 10 3.09 10.28 -13.69
CA ALA A 10 3.86 9.18 -13.13
C ALA A 10 3.95 8.00 -14.12
N GLY A 11 2.84 7.64 -14.78
CA GLY A 11 2.83 6.60 -15.81
C GLY A 11 3.76 6.92 -16.98
N VAL A 12 3.73 8.16 -17.50
CA VAL A 12 4.62 8.61 -18.58
C VAL A 12 6.09 8.57 -18.14
N VAL A 13 6.38 9.04 -16.92
CA VAL A 13 7.74 9.03 -16.36
C VAL A 13 8.26 7.60 -16.20
N LEU A 14 7.43 6.67 -15.71
CA LEU A 14 7.80 5.26 -15.58
C LEU A 14 8.04 4.60 -16.95
N LEU A 15 7.21 4.90 -17.95
CA LEU A 15 7.42 4.40 -19.33
C LEU A 15 8.72 4.95 -19.94
N ALA A 16 9.01 6.24 -19.74
CA ALA A 16 10.27 6.84 -20.17
C ALA A 16 11.47 6.19 -19.46
N GLY A 17 11.38 5.96 -18.16
CA GLY A 17 12.41 5.26 -17.38
C GLY A 17 12.64 3.83 -17.87
N SER A 18 11.59 3.10 -18.20
CA SER A 18 11.66 1.74 -18.76
C SER A 18 12.37 1.73 -20.12
N LEU A 19 12.04 2.68 -21.01
CA LEU A 19 12.72 2.87 -22.30
C LEU A 19 14.21 3.17 -22.12
N LEU A 20 14.57 4.08 -21.20
CA LEU A 20 15.96 4.46 -20.93
C LEU A 20 16.76 3.32 -20.28
N SER A 21 16.10 2.47 -19.50
CA SER A 21 16.71 1.29 -18.86
C SER A 21 16.88 0.12 -19.83
N GLY A 22 16.32 0.22 -21.04
CA GLY A 22 16.39 -0.83 -22.05
C GLY A 22 15.53 -2.05 -21.73
N GLU A 23 14.55 -1.92 -20.83
CA GLU A 23 13.62 -3.00 -20.52
C GLU A 23 12.80 -3.34 -21.76
N ARG A 24 12.77 -4.62 -22.10
CA ARG A 24 11.99 -5.14 -23.22
C ARG A 24 11.02 -6.17 -22.68
N MET A 25 9.78 -6.08 -23.13
CA MET A 25 8.78 -7.13 -22.90
C MET A 25 9.21 -8.38 -23.67
N THR A 26 9.93 -9.28 -23.01
CA THR A 26 10.41 -10.55 -23.59
C THR A 26 9.27 -11.55 -23.77
N HIS A 27 8.25 -11.49 -22.92
CA HIS A 27 7.05 -12.30 -22.97
C HIS A 27 5.81 -11.44 -22.71
N LEU A 28 4.75 -11.70 -23.47
CA LEU A 28 3.45 -11.12 -23.16
C LEU A 28 2.94 -11.69 -21.83
N PRO A 29 2.35 -10.85 -20.95
CA PRO A 29 1.74 -11.33 -19.73
C PRO A 29 0.69 -12.39 -20.04
N THR A 30 0.67 -13.45 -19.22
CA THR A 30 -0.38 -14.48 -19.28
C THR A 30 -1.73 -13.90 -18.88
N ALA A 31 -2.82 -14.65 -19.09
CA ALA A 31 -4.15 -14.25 -18.61
C ALA A 31 -4.16 -13.97 -17.09
N ALA A 32 -3.38 -14.72 -16.31
CA ALA A 32 -3.19 -14.45 -14.88
C ALA A 32 -2.47 -13.13 -14.60
N GLY A 33 -1.45 -12.77 -15.40
CA GLY A 33 -0.76 -11.48 -15.30
C GLY A 33 -1.68 -10.31 -15.60
N TRP A 34 -2.52 -10.42 -16.63
CA TRP A 34 -3.56 -9.43 -16.91
C TRP A 34 -4.61 -9.34 -15.79
N GLY A 35 -4.99 -10.49 -15.22
CA GLY A 35 -5.89 -10.54 -14.06
C GLY A 35 -5.31 -9.84 -12.83
N ALA A 36 -4.03 -10.04 -12.53
CA ALA A 36 -3.33 -9.37 -11.45
C ALA A 36 -3.24 -7.84 -11.67
N LEU A 37 -2.97 -7.41 -12.91
CA LEU A 37 -2.99 -5.99 -13.28
C LEU A 37 -4.38 -5.39 -13.08
N LEU A 38 -5.43 -6.07 -13.56
CA LEU A 38 -6.81 -5.63 -13.37
C LEU A 38 -7.15 -5.49 -11.87
N TYR A 39 -6.76 -6.48 -11.06
CA TYR A 39 -6.95 -6.42 -9.61
C TYR A 39 -6.28 -5.19 -8.99
N LEU A 40 -5.03 -4.91 -9.33
CA LEU A 40 -4.32 -3.73 -8.83
C LEU A 40 -4.95 -2.41 -9.30
N VAL A 41 -5.44 -2.35 -10.54
CA VAL A 41 -6.13 -1.15 -11.07
C VAL A 41 -7.41 -0.86 -10.27
N PHE A 42 -8.26 -1.88 -10.05
CA PHE A 42 -9.53 -1.66 -9.35
C PHE A 42 -9.38 -1.56 -7.84
N PHE A 43 -8.76 -2.55 -7.20
CA PHE A 43 -8.65 -2.60 -5.74
C PHE A 43 -7.48 -1.77 -5.22
N GLY A 44 -6.29 -1.96 -5.79
CA GLY A 44 -5.06 -1.29 -5.35
C GLY A 44 -5.01 0.20 -5.67
N SER A 45 -5.72 0.64 -6.71
CA SER A 45 -5.74 2.04 -7.15
C SER A 45 -7.10 2.69 -6.96
N ILE A 46 -8.12 2.37 -7.78
CA ILE A 46 -9.38 3.14 -7.79
C ILE A 46 -10.06 3.12 -6.42
N ILE A 47 -10.29 1.94 -5.84
CA ILE A 47 -11.00 1.78 -4.56
C ILE A 47 -10.14 2.31 -3.42
N ALA A 48 -8.87 1.87 -3.31
CA ALA A 48 -7.97 2.29 -2.24
C ALA A 48 -7.76 3.81 -2.22
N PHE A 49 -7.51 4.43 -3.37
CA PHE A 49 -7.32 5.87 -3.48
C PHE A 49 -8.61 6.65 -3.18
N SER A 50 -9.77 6.13 -3.60
CA SER A 50 -11.06 6.73 -3.26
C SER A 50 -11.33 6.69 -1.74
N ALA A 51 -11.03 5.56 -1.09
CA ALA A 51 -11.14 5.43 0.36
C ALA A 51 -10.15 6.36 1.08
N TYR A 52 -8.93 6.49 0.58
CA TYR A 52 -7.93 7.42 1.12
C TYR A 52 -8.38 8.88 1.00
N MET A 53 -8.91 9.29 -0.17
CA MET A 53 -9.46 10.63 -0.35
C MET A 53 -10.69 10.89 0.53
N TYR A 54 -11.55 9.89 0.72
CA TYR A 54 -12.65 9.97 1.67
C TYR A 54 -12.13 10.18 3.10
N LEU A 55 -11.10 9.42 3.49
CA LEU A 55 -10.49 9.53 4.81
C LEU A 55 -9.90 10.93 5.02
N LEU A 56 -9.12 11.45 4.07
CA LEU A 56 -8.56 12.81 4.12
C LEU A 56 -9.62 13.91 4.25
N LYS A 57 -10.83 13.70 3.73
CA LYS A 57 -11.94 14.66 3.84
C LYS A 57 -12.67 14.59 5.17
N ASN A 58 -12.70 13.42 5.81
CA ASN A 58 -13.53 13.18 7.01
C ASN A 58 -12.72 13.11 8.31
N VAL A 59 -11.40 12.86 8.24
CA VAL A 59 -10.52 12.82 9.41
C VAL A 59 -9.28 13.69 9.18
N ARG A 60 -8.58 14.00 10.27
CA ARG A 60 -7.33 14.76 10.20
C ARG A 60 -6.29 13.97 9.38
N PRO A 61 -5.44 14.63 8.57
CA PRO A 61 -4.45 13.94 7.73
C PRO A 61 -3.56 12.96 8.47
N ALA A 62 -3.19 13.24 9.72
CA ALA A 62 -2.41 12.32 10.57
C ALA A 62 -3.14 10.98 10.81
N ALA A 63 -4.45 11.02 11.05
CA ALA A 63 -5.27 9.80 11.18
C ALA A 63 -5.52 9.15 9.82
N ALA A 64 -5.55 9.92 8.73
CA ALA A 64 -5.57 9.32 7.41
C ALA A 64 -4.29 8.52 7.17
N THR A 65 -3.11 9.08 7.42
CA THR A 65 -1.82 8.42 7.21
C THR A 65 -1.56 7.20 8.09
N SER A 66 -2.32 7.00 9.17
CA SER A 66 -2.12 5.83 10.05
C SER A 66 -2.47 4.50 9.37
N TYR A 67 -3.17 4.50 8.23
CA TYR A 67 -3.38 3.27 7.44
C TYR A 67 -2.07 2.58 7.09
N ALA A 68 -1.01 3.35 6.80
CA ALA A 68 0.29 2.82 6.41
C ALA A 68 0.94 1.97 7.51
N TYR A 69 0.58 2.23 8.77
CA TYR A 69 1.05 1.46 9.91
C TYR A 69 0.38 0.09 10.02
N VAL A 70 -0.80 -0.08 9.45
CA VAL A 70 -1.54 -1.35 9.48
C VAL A 70 -1.13 -2.26 8.33
N ASN A 71 -0.61 -1.70 7.23
CA ASN A 71 -0.19 -2.45 6.04
C ASN A 71 0.76 -3.61 6.34
N PRO A 72 1.83 -3.48 7.16
CA PRO A 72 2.73 -4.60 7.45
C PRO A 72 2.02 -5.80 8.10
N ALA A 73 1.13 -5.54 9.07
CA ALA A 73 0.38 -6.59 9.74
C ALA A 73 -0.58 -7.30 8.77
N VAL A 74 -1.26 -6.53 7.90
CA VAL A 74 -2.15 -7.08 6.87
C VAL A 74 -1.37 -7.90 5.84
N ALA A 75 -0.21 -7.42 5.39
CA ALA A 75 0.63 -8.12 4.42
C ALA A 75 1.06 -9.50 4.96
N VAL A 76 1.54 -9.56 6.20
CA VAL A 76 1.95 -10.82 6.85
C VAL A 76 0.75 -11.75 7.01
N MET A 77 -0.40 -11.25 7.48
CA MET A 77 -1.62 -12.05 7.61
C MET A 77 -2.04 -12.66 6.27
N LEU A 78 -1.98 -11.88 5.19
CA LEU A 78 -2.29 -12.37 3.84
C LEU A 78 -1.25 -13.40 3.36
N GLY A 79 0.03 -13.25 3.68
CA GLY A 79 1.09 -14.22 3.37
C GLY A 79 0.83 -15.58 4.03
N ILE A 80 0.47 -15.60 5.31
CA ILE A 80 0.11 -16.85 6.01
C ILE A 80 -1.12 -17.50 5.38
N VAL A 81 -2.19 -16.72 5.17
CA VAL A 81 -3.50 -17.25 4.77
C VAL A 81 -3.54 -17.66 3.30
N PHE A 82 -2.96 -16.86 2.41
CA PHE A 82 -3.08 -17.07 0.95
C PHE A 82 -1.82 -17.68 0.33
N ALA A 83 -0.63 -17.35 0.84
CA ALA A 83 0.62 -17.93 0.33
C ALA A 83 1.06 -19.17 1.13
N GLY A 84 0.41 -19.47 2.26
CA GLY A 84 0.74 -20.63 3.10
C GLY A 84 2.09 -20.47 3.80
N GLU A 85 2.56 -19.24 3.99
CA GLU A 85 3.85 -18.96 4.61
C GLU A 85 3.84 -19.40 6.08
N SER A 86 4.81 -20.26 6.43
CA SER A 86 5.01 -20.70 7.80
C SER A 86 5.97 -19.76 8.50
N ILE A 87 5.46 -18.99 9.46
CA ILE A 87 6.23 -18.02 10.21
C ILE A 87 7.03 -18.73 11.30
N GLY A 88 8.35 -18.71 11.16
CA GLY A 88 9.32 -19.10 12.16
C GLY A 88 9.46 -18.07 13.28
N PHE A 89 10.28 -18.42 14.27
CA PHE A 89 10.46 -17.59 15.47
C PHE A 89 11.05 -16.20 15.15
N GLU A 90 11.98 -16.12 14.19
CA GLU A 90 12.62 -14.86 13.80
C GLU A 90 11.65 -13.89 13.13
N GLU A 91 10.77 -14.39 12.25
CA GLU A 91 9.75 -13.58 11.58
C GLU A 91 8.67 -13.12 12.58
N CYS A 92 8.34 -13.94 13.58
CA CYS A 92 7.47 -13.54 14.68
C CYS A 92 8.08 -12.40 15.50
N LEU A 93 9.39 -12.48 15.80
CA LEU A 93 10.11 -11.41 16.48
C LEU A 93 10.16 -10.13 15.63
N ALA A 94 10.44 -10.25 14.33
CA ALA A 94 10.42 -9.12 13.41
C ALA A 94 9.03 -8.47 13.34
N MET A 95 7.97 -9.27 13.26
CA MET A 95 6.58 -8.78 13.27
C MET A 95 6.26 -8.06 14.59
N ALA A 96 6.69 -8.59 15.74
CA ALA A 96 6.51 -7.93 17.03
C ALA A 96 7.22 -6.57 17.08
N VAL A 97 8.45 -6.47 16.54
CA VAL A 97 9.21 -5.22 16.45
C VAL A 97 8.50 -4.21 15.53
N ILE A 98 8.03 -4.63 14.36
CA ILE A 98 7.33 -3.75 13.42
C ILE A 98 6.02 -3.23 14.02
N ILE A 99 5.20 -4.11 14.60
CA ILE A 99 3.92 -3.73 15.22
C ILE A 99 4.14 -2.80 16.41
N SER A 100 5.14 -3.08 17.25
CA SER A 100 5.45 -2.21 18.40
C SER A 100 5.93 -0.81 17.94
N ALA A 101 6.78 -0.72 16.92
CA ALA A 101 7.16 0.56 16.32
C ALA A 101 5.95 1.34 15.78
N VAL A 102 5.06 0.65 15.06
CA VAL A 102 3.79 1.19 14.56
C VAL A 102 2.93 1.76 15.69
N VAL A 103 2.74 0.99 16.76
CA VAL A 103 1.92 1.39 17.91
C VAL A 103 2.53 2.60 18.62
N LEU A 104 3.85 2.62 18.81
CA LEU A 104 4.56 3.75 19.43
C LEU A 104 4.43 5.04 18.62
N ILE A 105 4.44 4.96 17.29
CA ILE A 105 4.26 6.13 16.41
C ILE A 105 2.79 6.57 16.37
N GLY A 106 1.84 5.63 16.40
CA GLY A 106 0.40 5.91 16.38
C GLY A 106 -0.14 6.51 17.69
N LEU A 107 0.37 6.06 18.84
CA LEU A 107 -0.10 6.45 20.19
C LEU A 107 -0.15 7.98 20.44
N PRO A 108 0.89 8.77 20.11
CA PRO A 108 0.86 10.23 20.26
C PRO A 108 -0.15 10.92 19.34
N GLN A 109 -0.34 10.37 18.13
CA GLN A 109 -1.27 10.91 17.14
C GLN A 109 -2.74 10.68 17.58
N TRP A 110 -3.01 9.54 18.24
CA TRP A 110 -4.31 9.24 18.84
C TRP A 110 -4.56 10.00 20.15
N ARG A 111 -3.54 10.23 20.99
CA ARG A 111 -3.70 11.00 22.25
C ARG A 111 -4.07 12.47 22.03
N LYS A 112 -3.65 13.09 20.91
CA LYS A 112 -4.06 14.45 20.54
C LYS A 112 -5.53 14.55 20.07
N GLN A 113 -6.30 13.46 20.05
CA GLN A 113 -7.72 13.46 19.68
C GLN A 113 -8.68 13.95 20.78
N LYS A 114 -8.23 14.30 22.00
CA LYS A 114 -9.13 14.66 23.13
C LYS A 114 -9.27 16.15 23.48
N THR A 115 -8.94 17.07 22.58
CA THR A 115 -9.28 18.51 22.72
C THR A 115 -9.53 19.03 21.30
N VAL A 116 -10.77 19.26 20.85
CA VAL A 116 -11.76 20.28 21.24
C VAL A 116 -13.15 19.77 20.85
#